data_AF-A0A4S0JZR3-F1
#
_entry.id   AF-A0A4S0JZR3-F1
#
_cell.length_a   1.000
_cell.length_b   1.000
_cell.length_c   1.000
_cell.angle_alpha   90.00
_cell.angle_beta   90.00
_cell.angle_gamma   90.00
#
_symmetry.space_group_name_H-M   'P 1'
#
loop_
_entity.id
_entity.type
_entity.pdbx_description
1 polymer ?
#
loop_
_entity_poly.entity_id
_entity_poly.type
_entity_poly.pdbx_seq_one_letter_code
_entity_poly.pdbx_strand_id
1 'polypeptide(L)'
;MNRIVTSSEALSDRERAVAERFAAGMTYREIGQVLFIAPSTVRTHLAAIYEKLGVSNKVALARRISTVADTAPAAASPDASPVLAVFPIECLSGDESWRRFAEGLSSDITIDLARYAGIPVIAFHTMKSLGSKPADFAADGKALGAAYLVSGQLRADDTRVRLTVELADAASGLRLWSERFERPVENLFALQDGLTDSVVNALAGCFGAIATAGRNAIRRKQPASLRAYDLYLLGVEQHNKFSREGNAEAIRLFTRALELDPTLAKAWLELGYAYSIQSCNGFGGEPKAAAEKWRMAVENALQLDPTDSAVHVCLGDAMGCLGDLAAAERCYRRAFEYGSNQADTLALLAGSRALVAGDPAEAIALMERAMQLNPLAPPWYFGMQGRILFVAGRYREAIAALRRSTPDSTNVLMFQALAHAAAGEDAEAAGFGARLNADFPDFSVEGFIAGYPVVNPDAVRAIRDAAKLVAIR
;
A
#
# COMPACT_ATOMS: atom_id res chain seq x y z
N MET A 1 -47.34 29.31 25.36
CA MET A 1 -45.93 29.18 25.75
C MET A 1 -45.50 27.74 25.54
N ASN A 2 -45.08 27.38 24.32
CA ASN A 2 -44.56 26.05 24.01
C ASN A 2 -43.07 26.02 24.37
N ARG A 3 -42.73 25.28 25.43
CA ARG A 3 -41.34 24.93 25.76
C ARG A 3 -40.78 24.09 24.62
N ILE A 4 -39.69 24.54 24.01
CA ILE A 4 -38.84 23.72 23.15
C ILE A 4 -38.15 22.73 24.09
N VAL A 5 -38.64 21.49 24.13
CA VAL A 5 -38.02 20.36 24.82
C VAL A 5 -36.69 20.07 24.13
N THR A 6 -35.58 20.19 24.86
CA THR A 6 -34.26 19.82 24.35
C THR A 6 -34.13 18.29 24.29
N SER A 7 -33.39 17.78 23.31
CA SER A 7 -33.30 16.35 22.91
C SER A 7 -32.84 15.36 23.99
N SER A 8 -32.44 15.83 25.18
CA SER A 8 -32.02 15.03 26.32
C SER A 8 -33.18 14.56 27.21
N GLU A 9 -34.34 15.23 27.18
CA GLU A 9 -35.49 14.94 28.05
C GLU A 9 -36.35 13.74 27.59
N ALA A 10 -36.11 13.19 26.39
CA ALA A 10 -36.93 12.12 25.81
C ALA A 10 -36.56 10.69 26.27
N LEU A 11 -35.39 10.51 26.88
CA LEU A 11 -34.91 9.20 27.36
C LEU A 11 -35.02 9.11 28.88
N SER A 12 -35.46 7.95 29.38
CA SER A 12 -35.31 7.62 30.80
C SER A 12 -33.83 7.53 31.19
N ASP A 13 -33.50 7.68 32.48
CA ASP A 13 -32.11 7.57 32.98
C ASP A 13 -31.47 6.24 32.60
N ARG A 14 -32.27 5.16 32.59
CA ARG A 14 -31.82 3.82 32.20
C ARG A 14 -31.53 3.71 30.71
N GLU A 15 -32.38 4.32 29.88
CA GLU A 15 -32.15 4.39 28.43
C GLU A 15 -30.94 5.27 28.10
N ARG A 16 -30.79 6.41 28.78
CA ARG A 16 -29.62 7.29 28.62
C ARG A 16 -28.33 6.57 28.98
N ALA A 17 -28.30 5.85 30.10
CA ALA A 17 -27.14 5.06 30.53
C ALA A 17 -26.76 3.94 29.54
N VAL A 18 -27.75 3.28 28.92
CA VAL A 18 -27.53 2.31 27.84
C VAL A 18 -27.01 3.01 26.58
N ALA A 19 -27.64 4.12 26.21
CA ALA A 19 -27.35 4.84 24.98
C ALA A 19 -25.94 5.46 24.98
N GLU A 20 -25.51 6.07 26.09
CA GLU A 20 -24.17 6.62 26.28
C GLU A 20 -23.09 5.55 26.19
N ARG A 21 -23.26 4.40 26.88
CA ARG A 21 -22.29 3.31 26.86
C ARG A 21 -22.21 2.62 25.50
N PHE A 22 -23.35 2.46 24.83
CA PHE A 22 -23.38 1.95 23.48
C PHE A 22 -22.73 2.93 22.51
N ALA A 23 -23.03 4.23 22.58
CA ALA A 23 -22.37 5.27 21.79
C ALA A 23 -20.85 5.32 22.02
N ALA A 24 -20.39 5.09 23.25
CA ALA A 24 -18.97 5.05 23.62
C ALA A 24 -18.20 3.79 23.14
N GLY A 25 -18.87 2.87 22.45
CA GLY A 25 -18.22 1.72 21.82
C GLY A 25 -18.55 0.36 22.42
N MET A 26 -19.14 0.30 23.62
CA MET A 26 -19.33 -0.96 24.36
C MET A 26 -20.28 -1.94 23.65
N THR A 27 -20.01 -3.24 23.81
CA THR A 27 -20.85 -4.36 23.33
C THR A 27 -22.05 -4.58 24.24
N TYR A 28 -23.07 -5.31 23.77
CA TYR A 28 -24.26 -5.63 24.59
C TYR A 28 -23.90 -6.40 25.87
N ARG A 29 -22.85 -7.22 25.83
CA ARG A 29 -22.39 -8.01 26.97
C ARG A 29 -21.76 -7.11 28.03
N GLU A 30 -20.89 -6.20 27.62
CA GLU A 30 -20.21 -5.25 28.51
C GLU A 30 -21.22 -4.27 29.14
N ILE A 31 -22.16 -3.75 28.35
CA ILE A 31 -23.23 -2.89 28.87
C ILE A 31 -24.09 -3.66 29.87
N GLY A 32 -24.44 -4.91 29.55
CA GLY A 32 -25.21 -5.77 30.44
C GLY A 32 -24.51 -6.03 31.77
N GLN A 33 -23.19 -6.25 31.74
CA GLN A 33 -22.37 -6.40 32.94
C GLN A 33 -22.33 -5.11 33.77
N VAL A 34 -22.08 -3.96 33.14
CA VAL A 34 -21.96 -2.67 33.85
C VAL A 34 -23.30 -2.18 34.42
N LEU A 35 -24.40 -2.45 33.73
CA LEU A 35 -25.75 -2.02 34.14
C LEU A 35 -26.54 -3.10 34.86
N PHE A 36 -25.93 -4.26 35.14
CA PHE A 36 -26.55 -5.42 35.77
C PHE A 36 -27.88 -5.83 35.09
N ILE A 37 -27.87 -5.91 33.76
CA ILE A 37 -29.00 -6.34 32.93
C ILE A 37 -28.58 -7.38 31.90
N ALA A 38 -29.52 -8.20 31.42
CA ALA A 38 -29.23 -9.16 30.38
C ALA A 38 -28.89 -8.44 29.04
N PRO A 39 -27.98 -8.99 28.20
CA PRO A 39 -27.68 -8.42 26.88
C PRO A 39 -28.89 -8.29 25.95
N SER A 40 -29.90 -9.17 26.12
CA SER A 40 -31.19 -9.07 25.43
C SER A 40 -31.96 -7.82 25.85
N THR A 41 -31.94 -7.47 27.13
CA THR A 41 -32.56 -6.24 27.67
C THR A 41 -31.85 -4.99 27.14
N VAL A 42 -30.53 -5.02 26.97
CA VAL A 42 -29.78 -3.93 26.32
C VAL A 42 -30.28 -3.71 24.89
N ARG A 43 -30.49 -4.79 24.12
CA ARG A 43 -31.02 -4.71 22.76
C ARG A 43 -32.43 -4.12 22.72
N THR A 44 -33.30 -4.51 23.64
CA THR A 44 -34.67 -3.96 23.74
C THR A 44 -34.64 -2.46 24.04
N HIS A 45 -33.77 -2.02 24.97
CA HIS A 45 -33.60 -0.59 25.23
C HIS A 45 -33.10 0.15 23.99
N LEU A 46 -32.11 -0.39 23.27
CA LEU A 46 -31.59 0.25 22.06
C LEU A 46 -32.63 0.39 20.96
N ALA A 47 -33.52 -0.59 20.78
CA ALA A 47 -34.63 -0.48 19.84
C ALA A 47 -35.57 0.69 20.19
N ALA A 48 -35.96 0.81 21.47
CA ALA A 48 -36.80 1.91 21.95
C ALA A 48 -36.09 3.28 21.86
N ILE A 49 -34.78 3.31 22.14
CA ILE A 49 -33.95 4.53 22.02
C ILE A 49 -33.88 4.98 20.56
N TYR A 50 -33.68 4.06 19.62
CA TYR A 50 -33.63 4.36 18.18
C TYR A 50 -34.94 4.96 17.69
N GLU A 51 -36.06 4.38 18.10
CA GLU A 51 -37.40 4.89 17.79
C GLU A 51 -37.64 6.29 18.38
N LYS A 52 -37.37 6.46 19.69
CA LYS A 52 -37.55 7.75 20.39
C LYS A 52 -36.70 8.88 19.82
N LEU A 53 -35.47 8.57 19.40
CA LEU A 53 -34.54 9.56 18.87
C LEU A 53 -34.60 9.70 17.35
N GLY A 54 -35.38 8.88 16.65
CA GLY A 54 -35.42 8.85 15.19
C GLY A 54 -34.05 8.57 14.57
N VAL A 55 -33.27 7.66 15.16
CA VAL A 55 -31.94 7.24 14.68
C VAL A 55 -31.97 5.78 14.29
N SER A 56 -31.22 5.42 13.25
CA SER A 56 -31.24 4.07 12.67
C SER A 56 -29.98 3.24 12.95
N ASN A 57 -28.92 3.87 13.45
CA ASN A 57 -27.63 3.20 13.69
C ASN A 57 -26.86 3.82 14.86
N LYS A 58 -25.79 3.12 15.29
CA LYS A 58 -24.95 3.49 16.44
C LYS A 58 -24.28 4.85 16.27
N VAL A 59 -23.91 5.21 15.04
CA VAL A 59 -23.24 6.48 14.72
C VAL A 59 -24.23 7.65 14.82
N ALA A 60 -25.44 7.51 14.28
CA ALA A 60 -26.51 8.48 14.44
C ALA A 60 -26.92 8.65 15.91
N LEU A 61 -26.93 7.56 16.68
CA LEU A 61 -27.12 7.60 18.12
C LEU A 61 -25.99 8.37 18.83
N ALA A 62 -24.73 8.07 18.52
CA ALA A 62 -23.56 8.76 19.08
C ALA A 62 -23.61 10.27 18.77
N ARG A 63 -23.92 10.66 17.53
CA ARG A 63 -24.10 12.07 17.14
C ARG A 63 -25.18 12.79 17.98
N ARG A 64 -26.27 12.09 18.33
CA ARG A 64 -27.36 12.67 19.14
C ARG A 64 -27.02 12.77 20.63
N ILE A 65 -26.10 11.95 21.13
CA ILE A 65 -25.73 11.89 22.56
C ILE A 65 -24.50 12.75 22.84
N SER A 66 -23.59 12.92 21.88
CA SER A 66 -22.35 13.69 22.01
C SER A 66 -22.53 15.21 22.16
N THR A 67 -23.75 15.73 22.31
CA THR A 67 -23.95 17.15 22.67
C THR A 67 -23.76 17.46 24.16
N VAL A 68 -23.59 16.47 25.07
CA VAL A 68 -23.45 16.76 26.53
C VAL A 68 -22.39 15.92 27.27
N ALA A 69 -21.74 14.90 26.69
CA ALA A 69 -20.73 14.13 27.42
C ALA A 69 -19.41 14.02 26.66
N ASP A 70 -18.43 14.78 27.17
CA ASP A 70 -17.01 14.64 26.88
C ASP A 70 -16.50 13.39 27.61
N THR A 71 -16.87 12.21 27.11
CA THR A 71 -16.21 10.95 27.46
C THR A 71 -15.56 10.41 26.20
N ALA A 72 -14.23 10.51 26.19
CA ALA A 72 -13.38 9.98 25.13
C ALA A 72 -13.79 8.53 24.80
N PRO A 73 -13.90 8.16 23.51
CA PRO A 73 -14.01 6.76 23.13
C PRO A 73 -12.86 5.99 23.77
N ALA A 74 -13.08 4.72 24.14
CA ALA A 74 -12.00 3.82 24.55
C ALA A 74 -10.84 4.01 23.56
N ALA A 75 -9.75 4.59 24.05
CA ALA A 75 -8.65 5.01 23.19
C ALA A 75 -8.20 3.79 22.39
N ALA A 76 -8.27 3.88 21.07
CA ALA A 76 -7.49 3.00 20.22
C ALA A 76 -6.08 3.00 20.81
N SER A 77 -5.50 1.81 20.99
CA SER A 77 -4.14 1.68 21.54
C SER A 77 -3.26 2.72 20.85
N PRO A 78 -2.46 3.52 21.59
CA PRO A 78 -1.69 4.60 21.00
C PRO A 78 -0.80 4.14 19.83
N ASP A 79 -0.47 2.85 19.78
CA ASP A 79 0.31 2.20 18.71
C ASP A 79 -0.50 1.60 17.54
N ALA A 80 -1.83 1.70 17.56
CA ALA A 80 -2.67 1.11 16.52
C ALA A 80 -2.48 1.80 15.15
N SER A 81 -2.43 0.98 14.10
CA SER A 81 -2.39 1.43 12.70
C SER A 81 -3.60 2.31 12.37
N PRO A 82 -3.44 3.33 11.49
CA PRO A 82 -4.55 4.17 11.08
C PRO A 82 -5.66 3.36 10.41
N VAL A 83 -6.92 3.69 10.66
CA VAL A 83 -8.09 2.99 10.06
C VAL A 83 -8.58 3.73 8.82
N LEU A 84 -8.97 2.98 7.80
CA LEU A 84 -9.57 3.47 6.55
C LEU A 84 -11.07 3.20 6.53
N ALA A 85 -11.86 4.20 6.14
CA ALA A 85 -13.27 4.01 5.84
C ALA A 85 -13.54 4.27 4.36
N VAL A 86 -14.27 3.37 3.71
CA VAL A 86 -14.61 3.48 2.28
C VAL A 86 -16.11 3.68 2.15
N PHE A 87 -16.54 4.87 1.73
CA PHE A 87 -17.93 5.16 1.45
C PHE A 87 -18.36 4.51 0.13
N PRO A 88 -19.60 4.02 0.02
CA PRO A 88 -20.19 3.61 -1.25
C PRO A 88 -20.06 4.71 -2.30
N ILE A 89 -19.61 4.33 -3.50
CA ILE A 89 -19.51 5.20 -4.66
C ILE A 89 -20.91 5.72 -5.02
N GLU A 90 -21.05 7.03 -5.09
CA GLU A 90 -22.28 7.70 -5.48
C GLU A 90 -22.49 7.56 -6.99
N CYS A 91 -23.53 6.84 -7.40
CA CYS A 91 -23.92 6.80 -8.81
C CYS A 91 -24.78 8.02 -9.16
N LEU A 92 -24.27 8.84 -10.08
CA LEU A 92 -24.94 10.04 -10.59
C LEU A 92 -25.76 9.77 -11.87
N SER A 93 -25.83 8.51 -12.29
CA SER A 93 -26.57 8.07 -13.48
C SER A 93 -27.99 7.66 -13.09
N GLY A 94 -28.97 7.91 -13.97
CA GLY A 94 -30.39 7.64 -13.67
C GLY A 94 -30.78 6.16 -13.70
N ASP A 95 -29.97 5.31 -14.34
CA ASP A 95 -30.23 3.88 -14.47
C ASP A 95 -29.84 3.11 -13.20
N GLU A 96 -30.75 2.23 -12.76
CA GLU A 96 -30.57 1.33 -11.63
C GLU A 96 -29.42 0.34 -11.84
N SER A 97 -29.16 -0.07 -13.09
CA SER A 97 -28.05 -0.97 -13.43
C SER A 97 -26.70 -0.38 -12.97
N TRP A 98 -26.47 0.91 -13.25
CA TRP A 98 -25.28 1.64 -12.86
C TRP A 98 -25.20 1.90 -11.35
N ARG A 99 -26.35 1.96 -10.66
CA ARG A 99 -26.35 2.06 -9.19
C ARG A 99 -25.89 0.76 -8.55
N ARG A 100 -26.36 -0.39 -9.05
CA ARG A 100 -25.91 -1.72 -8.58
C ARG A 100 -24.44 -1.95 -8.91
N PHE A 101 -24.00 -1.53 -10.09
CA PHE A 101 -22.59 -1.56 -10.47
C PHE A 101 -21.72 -0.75 -9.50
N ALA A 102 -22.10 0.49 -9.18
CA ALA A 102 -21.37 1.32 -8.21
C ALA A 102 -21.29 0.65 -6.82
N GLU A 103 -22.36 -0.03 -6.40
CA GLU A 103 -22.38 -0.75 -5.13
C GLU A 103 -21.43 -1.95 -5.13
N GLY A 104 -21.46 -2.78 -6.18
CA GLY A 104 -20.55 -3.91 -6.36
C GLY A 104 -19.09 -3.47 -6.39
N LEU A 105 -18.79 -2.47 -7.21
CA LEU A 105 -17.47 -1.84 -7.28
C LEU A 105 -16.98 -1.35 -5.91
N SER A 106 -17.86 -0.73 -5.11
CA SER A 106 -17.50 -0.26 -3.77
C SER A 106 -17.19 -1.40 -2.79
N SER A 107 -17.96 -2.49 -2.88
CA SER A 107 -17.74 -3.68 -2.07
C SER A 107 -16.38 -4.31 -2.42
N ASP A 108 -16.08 -4.48 -3.70
CA ASP A 108 -14.85 -5.10 -4.16
C ASP A 108 -13.61 -4.27 -3.81
N ILE A 109 -13.67 -2.94 -4.02
CA ILE A 109 -12.61 -2.01 -3.57
C ILE A 109 -12.38 -2.14 -2.05
N THR A 110 -13.45 -2.24 -1.25
CA THR A 110 -13.33 -2.39 0.20
C THR A 110 -12.63 -3.70 0.58
N ILE A 111 -13.00 -4.81 -0.08
CA ILE A 111 -12.43 -6.14 0.13
C ILE A 111 -10.94 -6.15 -0.23
N ASP A 112 -10.58 -5.60 -1.38
CA ASP A 112 -9.21 -5.64 -1.87
C ASP A 112 -8.29 -4.67 -1.11
N LEU A 113 -8.80 -3.50 -0.71
CA LEU A 113 -8.07 -2.61 0.19
C LEU A 113 -7.84 -3.24 1.56
N ALA A 114 -8.80 -4.01 2.09
CA ALA A 114 -8.64 -4.72 3.36
C ALA A 114 -7.51 -5.76 3.32
N ARG A 115 -7.18 -6.29 2.13
CA ARG A 115 -6.04 -7.19 1.93
C ARG A 115 -4.75 -6.42 1.66
N TYR A 116 -4.77 -5.44 0.76
CA TYR A 116 -3.54 -4.87 0.18
C TYR A 116 -3.05 -3.58 0.86
N ALA A 117 -3.94 -2.77 1.44
CA ALA A 117 -3.56 -1.47 2.01
C ALA A 117 -2.61 -1.63 3.21
N GLY A 118 -2.66 -2.76 3.92
CA GLY A 118 -1.86 -2.99 5.14
C GLY A 118 -2.27 -2.11 6.30
N ILE A 119 -3.50 -1.61 6.25
CA ILE A 119 -4.15 -0.88 7.33
C ILE A 119 -5.57 -1.41 7.50
N PRO A 120 -6.15 -1.39 8.72
CA PRO A 120 -7.52 -1.85 8.93
C PRO A 120 -8.51 -1.05 8.09
N VAL A 121 -9.42 -1.75 7.41
CA VAL A 121 -10.49 -1.17 6.60
C VAL A 121 -11.84 -1.49 7.23
N ILE A 122 -12.71 -0.49 7.38
CA ILE A 122 -14.06 -0.67 7.92
C ILE A 122 -14.91 -1.45 6.91
N ALA A 123 -15.62 -2.48 7.39
CA ALA A 123 -16.44 -3.35 6.57
C ALA A 123 -17.50 -2.57 5.76
N PHE A 124 -17.67 -2.98 4.49
CA PHE A 124 -18.53 -2.30 3.52
C PHE A 124 -19.97 -2.07 4.01
N HIS A 125 -20.61 -3.08 4.61
CA HIS A 125 -22.00 -2.95 5.08
C HIS A 125 -22.17 -1.92 6.20
N THR A 126 -21.16 -1.73 7.04
CA THR A 126 -21.16 -0.65 8.05
C THR A 126 -21.19 0.70 7.35
N MET A 127 -20.33 0.90 6.36
CA MET A 127 -20.25 2.14 5.60
C MET A 127 -21.51 2.39 4.76
N LYS A 128 -22.07 1.33 4.14
CA LYS A 128 -23.32 1.41 3.37
C LYS A 128 -24.49 1.99 4.18
N SER A 129 -24.57 1.67 5.47
CA SER A 129 -25.61 2.19 6.36
C SER A 129 -25.53 3.71 6.62
N LEU A 130 -24.41 4.34 6.27
CA LEU A 130 -24.14 5.77 6.45
C LEU A 130 -24.38 6.60 5.18
N GLY A 131 -24.71 5.96 4.05
CA GLY A 131 -24.86 6.61 2.75
C GLY A 131 -23.55 6.71 1.96
N SER A 132 -23.55 7.47 0.85
CA SER A 132 -22.42 7.55 -0.11
C SER A 132 -21.42 8.67 0.17
N LYS A 133 -21.67 9.50 1.19
CA LYS A 133 -20.77 10.59 1.59
C LYS A 133 -20.88 10.85 3.09
N PRO A 134 -19.79 11.28 3.74
CA PRO A 134 -19.87 11.75 5.11
C PRO A 134 -20.80 12.97 5.17
N ALA A 135 -21.68 12.99 6.17
CA ALA A 135 -22.52 14.16 6.43
C ALA A 135 -21.74 15.25 7.18
N ASP A 136 -20.73 14.82 7.95
CA ASP A 136 -19.73 15.70 8.58
C ASP A 136 -18.44 14.89 8.69
N PHE A 137 -17.40 15.30 7.96
CA PHE A 137 -16.14 14.58 7.91
C PHE A 137 -15.53 14.37 9.30
N ALA A 138 -15.47 15.43 10.12
CA ALA A 138 -14.82 15.38 11.42
C ALA A 138 -15.62 14.51 12.41
N ALA A 139 -16.95 14.65 12.43
CA ALA A 139 -17.80 13.87 13.32
C ALA A 139 -17.85 12.38 12.90
N ASP A 140 -17.99 12.11 11.59
CA ASP A 140 -18.03 10.75 11.05
C ASP A 140 -16.67 10.07 11.20
N GLY A 141 -15.56 10.78 10.94
CA GLY A 141 -14.20 10.30 11.17
C GLY A 141 -13.95 9.91 12.63
N LYS A 142 -14.32 10.78 13.58
CA LYS A 142 -14.22 10.49 15.02
C LYS A 142 -15.07 9.30 15.43
N ALA A 143 -16.31 9.21 14.95
CA ALA A 143 -17.22 8.11 15.29
C ALA A 143 -16.76 6.75 14.74
N LEU A 144 -16.14 6.77 13.55
CA LEU A 144 -15.59 5.57 12.90
C LEU A 144 -14.20 5.20 13.41
N GLY A 145 -13.52 6.10 14.14
CA GLY A 145 -12.10 5.96 14.47
C GLY A 145 -11.21 5.98 13.23
N ALA A 146 -11.70 6.52 12.11
CA ALA A 146 -11.00 6.54 10.84
C ALA A 146 -9.97 7.67 10.80
N ALA A 147 -8.79 7.39 10.27
CA ALA A 147 -7.80 8.41 9.94
C ALA A 147 -8.03 8.96 8.52
N TYR A 148 -8.52 8.10 7.62
CA TYR A 148 -8.75 8.45 6.23
C TYR A 148 -10.12 7.99 5.76
N LEU A 149 -10.73 8.78 4.88
CA LEU A 149 -12.00 8.49 4.23
C LEU A 149 -11.79 8.41 2.73
N VAL A 150 -12.28 7.34 2.10
CA VAL A 150 -12.37 7.21 0.65
C VAL A 150 -13.81 7.41 0.23
N SER A 151 -14.03 8.25 -0.77
CA SER A 151 -15.34 8.47 -1.38
C SER A 151 -15.19 8.49 -2.91
N GLY A 152 -16.30 8.38 -3.63
CA GLY A 152 -16.24 8.45 -5.09
C GLY A 152 -17.58 8.72 -5.74
N GLN A 153 -17.51 9.11 -7.01
CA GLN A 153 -18.66 9.41 -7.86
C GLN A 153 -18.54 8.69 -9.19
N LEU A 154 -19.61 8.02 -9.61
CA LEU A 154 -19.72 7.31 -10.87
C LEU A 154 -20.69 8.02 -11.81
N ARG A 155 -20.24 8.30 -13.03
CA ARG A 155 -21.09 8.69 -14.16
C ARG A 155 -20.90 7.66 -15.27
N ALA A 156 -22.00 7.14 -15.79
CA ALA A 156 -21.97 6.05 -16.74
C ALA A 156 -23.11 6.18 -17.75
N ASP A 157 -22.82 5.72 -18.96
CA ASP A 157 -23.76 5.48 -20.04
C ASP A 157 -23.38 4.15 -20.73
N ASP A 158 -24.11 3.73 -21.77
CA ASP A 158 -23.86 2.46 -22.46
C ASP A 158 -22.53 2.40 -23.22
N THR A 159 -21.78 3.51 -23.29
CA THR A 159 -20.52 3.62 -24.03
C THR A 159 -19.31 3.80 -23.13
N ARG A 160 -19.46 4.47 -21.99
CA ARG A 160 -18.33 4.84 -21.13
C ARG A 160 -18.71 4.97 -19.66
N VAL A 161 -17.72 4.69 -18.82
CA VAL A 161 -17.75 4.99 -17.39
C VAL A 161 -16.68 6.00 -17.05
N ARG A 162 -17.07 6.95 -16.20
CA ARG A 162 -16.20 7.92 -15.53
C ARG A 162 -16.38 7.76 -14.02
N LEU A 163 -15.34 7.26 -13.38
CA LEU A 163 -15.24 7.14 -11.93
C LEU A 163 -14.27 8.19 -11.41
N THR A 164 -14.70 8.99 -10.44
CA THR A 164 -13.80 9.84 -9.64
C THR A 164 -13.70 9.25 -8.26
N VAL A 165 -12.48 9.03 -7.77
CA VAL A 165 -12.21 8.60 -6.39
C VAL A 165 -11.41 9.68 -5.68
N GLU A 166 -11.66 9.85 -4.39
CA GLU A 166 -10.91 10.77 -3.55
C GLU A 166 -10.55 10.14 -2.20
N LEU A 167 -9.42 10.59 -1.66
CA LEU A 167 -8.95 10.29 -0.31
C LEU A 167 -8.95 11.60 0.47
N ALA A 168 -9.61 11.60 1.62
CA ALA A 168 -9.69 12.75 2.52
C ALA A 168 -9.15 12.44 3.91
N ASP A 169 -8.61 13.46 4.56
CA ASP A 169 -8.28 13.45 5.98
C ASP A 169 -9.58 13.40 6.79
N ALA A 170 -9.74 12.38 7.63
CA ALA A 170 -10.98 12.17 8.38
C ALA A 170 -11.20 13.25 9.45
N ALA A 171 -10.15 13.91 9.94
CA ALA A 171 -10.26 14.91 11.01
C ALA A 171 -10.70 16.28 10.48
N SER A 172 -10.22 16.68 9.30
CA SER A 172 -10.43 18.02 8.72
C SER A 172 -11.37 18.02 7.51
N GLY A 173 -11.63 16.87 6.90
CA GLY A 173 -12.34 16.77 5.63
C GLY A 173 -11.56 17.31 4.42
N LEU A 174 -10.29 17.66 4.59
CA LEU A 174 -9.45 18.12 3.49
C LEU A 174 -9.15 16.95 2.55
N ARG A 175 -9.39 17.18 1.26
CA ARG A 175 -9.01 16.24 0.19
C ARG A 175 -7.50 16.16 0.09
N LEU A 176 -6.95 14.98 0.33
CA LEU A 176 -5.52 14.68 0.27
C LEU A 176 -5.09 14.21 -1.13
N TRP A 177 -5.98 13.52 -1.83
CA TRP A 177 -5.75 13.00 -3.18
C TRP A 177 -7.09 12.80 -3.90
N SER A 178 -7.07 12.88 -5.23
CA SER A 178 -8.21 12.48 -6.06
C SER A 178 -7.72 12.12 -7.46
N GLU A 179 -8.38 11.14 -8.07
CA GLU A 179 -8.07 10.67 -9.41
C GLU A 179 -9.34 10.31 -10.19
N ARG A 180 -9.24 10.35 -11.51
CA ARG A 180 -10.33 10.03 -12.42
C ARG A 180 -9.95 8.87 -13.33
N PHE A 181 -10.79 7.85 -13.31
CA PHE A 181 -10.69 6.66 -14.14
C PHE A 181 -11.77 6.70 -15.22
N GLU A 182 -11.35 6.61 -16.48
CA GLU A 182 -12.25 6.52 -17.63
C GLU A 182 -12.01 5.25 -18.41
N ARG A 183 -13.09 4.53 -18.72
CA ARG A 183 -13.05 3.27 -19.45
C ARG A 183 -14.26 3.12 -20.38
N PRO A 184 -14.11 2.49 -21.55
CA PRO A 184 -15.25 2.12 -22.38
C PRO A 184 -16.08 1.01 -21.71
N VAL A 185 -17.37 0.94 -22.05
CA VAL A 185 -18.28 -0.12 -21.61
C VAL A 185 -18.33 -1.19 -22.69
N GLU A 186 -17.52 -2.24 -22.52
CA GLU A 186 -17.52 -3.40 -23.40
C GLU A 186 -18.10 -4.62 -22.70
N ASN A 187 -17.55 -4.93 -21.51
CA ASN A 187 -18.00 -6.00 -20.64
C ASN A 187 -18.07 -5.47 -19.20
N LEU A 188 -19.24 -5.55 -18.57
CA LEU A 188 -19.48 -4.95 -17.27
C LEU A 188 -18.61 -5.57 -16.15
N PHE A 189 -18.41 -6.89 -16.16
CA PHE A 189 -17.58 -7.57 -15.15
C PHE A 189 -16.11 -7.22 -15.33
N ALA A 190 -15.58 -7.31 -16.57
CA ALA A 190 -14.20 -6.92 -16.85
C ALA A 190 -13.93 -5.43 -16.56
N LEU A 191 -14.94 -4.58 -16.77
CA LEU A 191 -14.90 -3.18 -16.41
C LEU A 191 -14.85 -2.99 -14.89
N GLN A 192 -15.67 -3.73 -14.13
CA GLN A 192 -15.66 -3.70 -12.67
C GLN A 192 -14.29 -4.12 -12.15
N ASP A 193 -13.79 -5.28 -12.58
CA ASP A 193 -12.48 -5.82 -12.17
C ASP A 193 -11.36 -4.83 -12.50
N GLY A 194 -11.33 -4.31 -13.73
CA GLY A 194 -10.30 -3.36 -14.17
C GLY A 194 -10.35 -2.02 -13.43
N LEU A 195 -11.54 -1.53 -13.05
CA LEU A 195 -11.68 -0.33 -12.22
C LEU A 195 -11.27 -0.59 -10.77
N THR A 196 -11.71 -1.70 -10.18
CA THR A 196 -11.31 -2.13 -8.82
C THR A 196 -9.79 -2.19 -8.74
N ASP A 197 -9.16 -2.95 -9.63
CA ASP A 197 -7.71 -3.09 -9.72
C ASP A 197 -7.01 -1.73 -9.83
N SER A 198 -7.47 -0.85 -10.73
CA SER A 198 -6.86 0.47 -10.93
C SER A 198 -6.98 1.36 -9.68
N VAL A 199 -8.13 1.34 -9.01
CA VAL A 199 -8.37 2.15 -7.81
C VAL A 199 -7.55 1.64 -6.63
N VAL A 200 -7.54 0.33 -6.41
CA VAL A 200 -6.79 -0.31 -5.33
C VAL A 200 -5.30 -0.03 -5.48
N ASN A 201 -4.74 -0.19 -6.69
CA ASN A 201 -3.32 0.07 -6.96
C ASN A 201 -2.94 1.57 -6.87
N ALA A 202 -3.88 2.49 -7.09
CA ALA A 202 -3.64 3.93 -6.90
C ALA A 202 -3.67 4.35 -5.41
N LEU A 203 -4.50 3.69 -4.60
CA LEU A 203 -4.69 4.00 -3.18
C LEU A 203 -3.69 3.29 -2.27
N ALA A 204 -3.47 1.99 -2.49
CA ALA A 204 -2.65 1.10 -1.68
C ALA A 204 -1.22 0.97 -2.20
N GLY A 205 -0.44 0.07 -1.60
CA GLY A 205 1.01 -0.03 -1.84
C GLY A 205 1.81 1.03 -1.09
N CYS A 206 3.13 0.90 -1.09
CA CYS A 206 4.03 1.77 -0.34
C CYS A 206 4.15 3.19 -0.96
N PHE A 207 3.70 3.37 -2.20
CA PHE A 207 3.66 4.65 -2.91
C PHE A 207 2.25 5.16 -3.20
N GLY A 208 1.21 4.40 -2.86
CA GLY A 208 -0.17 4.81 -3.06
C GLY A 208 -0.54 6.06 -2.28
N ALA A 209 -1.73 6.59 -2.58
CA ALA A 209 -2.25 7.80 -1.96
C ALA A 209 -2.30 7.70 -0.42
N ILE A 210 -2.62 6.53 0.14
CA ILE A 210 -2.72 6.31 1.60
C ILE A 210 -1.35 6.43 2.27
N ALA A 211 -0.33 5.75 1.73
CA ALA A 211 1.03 5.80 2.28
C ALA A 211 1.62 7.22 2.15
N THR A 212 1.35 7.90 1.04
CA THR A 212 1.79 9.28 0.80
C THR A 212 1.12 10.27 1.75
N ALA A 213 -0.19 10.15 1.96
CA ALA A 213 -0.92 10.92 2.96
C ALA A 213 -0.34 10.71 4.37
N GLY A 214 -0.06 9.45 4.74
CA GLY A 214 0.58 9.11 6.01
C GLY A 214 1.92 9.79 6.22
N ARG A 215 2.83 9.70 5.24
CA ARG A 215 4.14 10.38 5.31
C ARG A 215 4.00 11.89 5.49
N ASN A 216 3.09 12.52 4.77
CA ASN A 216 2.85 13.97 4.91
C ASN A 216 2.32 14.35 6.30
N ALA A 217 1.44 13.52 6.89
CA ALA A 217 0.92 13.76 8.23
C ALA A 217 2.02 13.59 9.31
N ILE A 218 2.92 12.63 9.14
CA ILE A 218 4.00 12.32 10.08
C ILE A 218 4.97 13.49 10.25
N ARG A 219 5.24 14.25 9.18
CA ARG A 219 6.17 15.41 9.22
C ARG A 219 5.77 16.51 10.22
N ARG A 220 4.52 16.50 10.70
CA ARG A 220 4.00 17.44 11.70
C ARG A 220 4.04 16.88 13.14
N LYS A 221 4.38 15.60 13.32
CA LYS A 221 4.43 14.93 14.62
C LYS A 221 5.79 15.15 15.30
N GLN A 222 5.80 15.14 16.63
CA GLN A 222 7.05 15.10 17.37
C GLN A 222 7.68 13.70 17.26
N PRO A 223 9.02 13.57 17.15
CA PRO A 223 9.67 12.26 16.99
C PRO A 223 9.32 11.24 18.08
N ALA A 224 9.11 11.69 19.33
CA ALA A 224 8.74 10.82 20.44
C ALA A 224 7.29 10.29 20.37
N SER A 225 6.45 10.83 19.50
CA SER A 225 5.04 10.45 19.32
C SER A 225 4.79 9.54 18.12
N LEU A 226 5.88 9.07 17.47
CA LEU A 226 5.78 8.21 16.30
C LEU A 226 5.43 6.78 16.70
N ARG A 227 4.40 6.24 16.07
CA ARG A 227 3.96 4.84 16.21
C ARG A 227 4.77 3.92 15.30
N ALA A 228 4.65 2.61 15.48
CA ALA A 228 5.27 1.60 14.61
C ALA A 228 4.98 1.85 13.12
N TYR A 229 3.71 2.06 12.76
CA TYR A 229 3.31 2.34 11.38
C TYR A 229 3.88 3.67 10.84
N ASP A 230 4.05 4.68 11.70
CA ASP A 230 4.63 5.96 11.29
C ASP A 230 6.13 5.78 10.96
N LEU A 231 6.86 5.01 11.77
CA LEU A 231 8.26 4.65 11.53
C LEU A 231 8.43 3.80 10.28
N TYR A 232 7.53 2.85 10.04
CA TYR A 232 7.48 2.08 8.79
C TYR A 232 7.38 3.00 7.56
N LEU A 233 6.44 3.95 7.55
CA LEU A 233 6.28 4.87 6.41
C LEU A 233 7.51 5.77 6.19
N LEU A 234 8.16 6.22 7.27
CA LEU A 234 9.42 6.95 7.16
C LEU A 234 10.57 6.07 6.65
N GLY A 235 10.63 4.81 7.10
CA GLY A 235 11.61 3.84 6.63
C GLY A 235 11.49 3.61 5.13
N VAL A 236 10.27 3.43 4.62
CA VAL A 236 9.98 3.34 3.18
C VAL A 236 10.47 4.58 2.44
N GLU A 237 10.23 5.79 2.97
CA GLU A 237 10.71 7.03 2.34
C GLU A 237 12.23 7.08 2.23
N GLN A 238 12.96 6.62 3.26
CA GLN A 238 14.43 6.59 3.25
C GLN A 238 14.98 5.49 2.35
N HIS A 239 14.36 4.30 2.37
CA HIS A 239 14.73 3.17 1.52
C HIS A 239 14.69 3.54 0.03
N ASN A 240 13.66 4.30 -0.34
CA ASN A 240 13.43 4.76 -1.71
C ASN A 240 14.37 5.87 -2.20
N LYS A 241 15.25 6.38 -1.35
CA LYS A 241 16.34 7.26 -1.80
C LYS A 241 17.44 6.49 -2.51
N PHE A 242 17.49 5.16 -2.36
CA PHE A 242 18.52 4.30 -2.95
C PHE A 242 19.95 4.78 -2.68
N SER A 243 20.19 5.38 -1.51
CA SER A 243 21.52 5.80 -1.05
C SER A 243 21.96 4.96 0.14
N ARG A 244 23.27 4.95 0.42
CA ARG A 244 23.83 4.24 1.57
C ARG A 244 23.22 4.73 2.89
N GLU A 245 23.15 6.04 3.07
CA GLU A 245 22.62 6.69 4.26
C GLU A 245 21.11 6.44 4.39
N GLY A 246 20.38 6.53 3.28
CA GLY A 246 18.94 6.25 3.23
C GLY A 246 18.64 4.80 3.60
N ASN A 247 19.41 3.84 3.09
CA ASN A 247 19.22 2.43 3.42
C ASN A 247 19.56 2.12 4.89
N ALA A 248 20.65 2.70 5.42
CA ALA A 248 21.02 2.55 6.83
C ALA A 248 19.93 3.12 7.76
N GLU A 249 19.39 4.30 7.43
CA GLU A 249 18.30 4.91 8.18
C GLU A 249 17.00 4.12 8.04
N ALA A 250 16.70 3.55 6.86
CA ALA A 250 15.55 2.68 6.66
C ALA A 250 15.63 1.44 7.56
N ILE A 251 16.78 0.75 7.60
CA ILE A 251 17.01 -0.39 8.51
C ILE A 251 16.74 0.04 9.95
N ARG A 252 17.30 1.18 10.40
CA ARG A 252 17.09 1.69 11.76
C ARG A 252 15.61 1.95 12.06
N LEU A 253 14.89 2.58 11.14
CA LEU A 253 13.47 2.91 11.29
C LEU A 253 12.58 1.67 11.31
N PHE A 254 12.82 0.70 10.42
CA PHE A 254 12.08 -0.56 10.40
C PHE A 254 12.37 -1.41 11.63
N THR A 255 13.62 -1.52 12.07
CA THR A 255 13.95 -2.19 13.33
C THR A 255 13.22 -1.53 14.50
N ARG A 256 13.21 -0.19 14.58
CA ARG A 256 12.47 0.51 15.64
C ARG A 256 10.95 0.32 15.54
N ALA A 257 10.40 0.24 14.34
CA ALA A 257 8.99 -0.08 14.14
C ALA A 257 8.66 -1.47 14.70
N LEU A 258 9.52 -2.46 14.46
CA LEU A 258 9.37 -3.84 14.93
C LEU A 258 9.62 -4.02 16.43
N GLU A 259 10.43 -3.16 17.04
CA GLU A 259 10.55 -3.08 18.51
C GLU A 259 9.24 -2.59 19.16
N LEU A 260 8.48 -1.72 18.49
CA LEU A 260 7.19 -1.23 18.96
C LEU A 260 6.05 -2.20 18.64
N ASP A 261 6.04 -2.77 17.44
CA ASP A 261 5.07 -3.75 16.98
C ASP A 261 5.75 -4.87 16.17
N PRO A 262 6.10 -6.00 16.81
CA PRO A 262 6.74 -7.13 16.13
C PRO A 262 5.78 -7.88 15.19
N THR A 263 4.47 -7.57 15.22
CA THR A 263 3.45 -8.18 14.37
C THR A 263 3.22 -7.41 13.07
N LEU A 264 3.90 -6.28 12.88
CA LEU A 264 3.82 -5.46 11.67
C LEU A 264 4.54 -6.13 10.49
N ALA A 265 3.87 -7.07 9.82
CA ALA A 265 4.42 -7.88 8.72
C ALA A 265 5.10 -7.05 7.62
N LYS A 266 4.51 -5.90 7.25
CA LYS A 266 5.08 -4.99 6.24
C LYS A 266 6.45 -4.41 6.65
N ALA A 267 6.68 -4.17 7.94
CA ALA A 267 7.98 -3.69 8.40
C ALA A 267 9.05 -4.79 8.32
N TRP A 268 8.68 -6.06 8.56
CA TRP A 268 9.57 -7.20 8.32
C TRP A 268 9.93 -7.36 6.84
N LEU A 269 8.94 -7.23 5.94
CA LEU A 269 9.15 -7.30 4.50
C LEU A 269 10.12 -6.20 4.01
N GLU A 270 9.84 -4.94 4.35
CA GLU A 270 10.69 -3.82 3.94
C GLU A 270 12.08 -3.87 4.58
N LEU A 271 12.21 -4.39 5.81
CA LEU A 271 13.51 -4.66 6.41
C LEU A 271 14.30 -5.72 5.62
N GLY A 272 13.60 -6.75 5.11
CA GLY A 272 14.16 -7.72 4.17
C GLY A 272 14.69 -7.07 2.90
N TYR A 273 13.90 -6.20 2.26
CA TYR A 273 14.36 -5.44 1.09
C TYR A 273 15.54 -4.52 1.42
N ALA A 274 15.56 -3.87 2.59
CA ALA A 274 16.68 -3.04 3.03
C ALA A 274 17.98 -3.84 3.21
N TYR A 275 17.90 -5.06 3.74
CA TYR A 275 19.05 -5.97 3.81
C TYR A 275 19.45 -6.53 2.44
N SER A 276 18.48 -6.79 1.55
CA SER A 276 18.75 -7.14 0.16
C SER A 276 19.58 -6.03 -0.51
N ILE A 277 19.11 -4.79 -0.49
CA ILE A 277 19.85 -3.64 -1.06
C ILE A 277 21.23 -3.49 -0.42
N GLN A 278 21.35 -3.68 0.90
CA GLN A 278 22.64 -3.64 1.58
C GLN A 278 23.62 -4.69 1.03
N SER A 279 23.15 -5.90 0.76
CA SER A 279 23.93 -6.98 0.15
C SER A 279 24.32 -6.67 -1.31
N CYS A 280 23.42 -6.04 -2.08
CA CYS A 280 23.52 -5.92 -3.53
C CYS A 280 24.24 -4.66 -4.04
N ASN A 281 24.11 -3.53 -3.32
CA ASN A 281 24.48 -2.22 -3.86
C ASN A 281 25.83 -1.69 -3.32
N GLY A 282 26.62 -2.51 -2.64
CA GLY A 282 27.91 -2.09 -2.08
C GLY A 282 27.78 -1.10 -0.91
N PHE A 283 26.62 -1.06 -0.23
CA PHE A 283 26.38 -0.13 0.88
C PHE A 283 27.06 -0.54 2.21
N GLY A 284 28.00 -1.48 2.16
CA GLY A 284 28.83 -1.92 3.27
C GLY A 284 28.21 -3.05 4.10
N GLY A 285 29.03 -3.67 4.95
CA GLY A 285 28.69 -4.90 5.68
C GLY A 285 29.21 -6.15 4.97
N GLU A 286 29.19 -7.29 5.66
CA GLU A 286 29.55 -8.58 5.06
C GLU A 286 28.34 -9.11 4.26
N PRO A 287 28.44 -9.33 2.92
CA PRO A 287 27.30 -9.71 2.09
C PRO A 287 26.56 -10.96 2.57
N LYS A 288 27.31 -11.96 3.07
CA LYS A 288 26.72 -13.17 3.64
C LYS A 288 25.85 -12.89 4.87
N ALA A 289 26.34 -12.05 5.79
CA ALA A 289 25.58 -11.66 6.97
C ALA A 289 24.33 -10.84 6.60
N ALA A 290 24.40 -9.99 5.57
CA ALA A 290 23.25 -9.26 5.06
C ALA A 290 22.20 -10.20 4.42
N ALA A 291 22.64 -11.18 3.63
CA ALA A 291 21.76 -12.19 3.04
C ALA A 291 21.06 -13.06 4.11
N GLU A 292 21.75 -13.43 5.19
CA GLU A 292 21.13 -14.14 6.30
C GLU A 292 20.06 -13.29 7.01
N LYS A 293 20.35 -12.02 7.29
CA LYS A 293 19.38 -11.09 7.88
C LYS A 293 18.19 -10.84 6.96
N TRP A 294 18.42 -10.73 5.66
CA TRP A 294 17.37 -10.65 4.64
C TRP A 294 16.46 -11.87 4.73
N ARG A 295 17.01 -13.10 4.66
CA ARG A 295 16.25 -14.34 4.78
C ARG A 295 15.43 -14.38 6.07
N MET A 296 16.04 -14.07 7.21
CA MET A 296 15.35 -14.06 8.50
C MET A 296 14.19 -13.05 8.53
N ALA A 297 14.40 -11.84 8.03
CA ALA A 297 13.35 -10.81 8.02
C ALA A 297 12.16 -11.23 7.16
N VAL A 298 12.41 -11.76 5.95
CA VAL A 298 11.33 -12.20 5.06
C VAL A 298 10.62 -13.46 5.57
N GLU A 299 11.32 -14.37 6.27
CA GLU A 299 10.70 -15.53 6.93
C GLU A 299 9.75 -15.11 8.07
N ASN A 300 10.10 -14.07 8.85
CA ASN A 300 9.20 -13.51 9.85
C ASN A 300 7.97 -12.87 9.20
N ALA A 301 8.15 -12.12 8.11
CA ALA A 301 7.03 -11.56 7.35
C ALA A 301 6.09 -12.67 6.85
N LEU A 302 6.63 -13.77 6.31
CA LEU A 302 5.87 -14.91 5.82
C LEU A 302 5.07 -15.61 6.93
N GLN A 303 5.61 -15.71 8.14
CA GLN A 303 4.89 -16.30 9.27
C GLN A 303 3.68 -15.46 9.69
N LEU A 304 3.80 -14.13 9.59
CA LEU A 304 2.73 -13.20 9.95
C LEU A 304 1.65 -13.10 8.87
N ASP A 305 2.04 -13.11 7.59
CA ASP A 305 1.13 -13.17 6.45
C ASP A 305 1.63 -14.14 5.37
N PRO A 306 1.17 -15.41 5.41
CA PRO A 306 1.56 -16.42 4.42
C PRO A 306 1.06 -16.15 3.00
N THR A 307 0.14 -15.20 2.83
CA THR A 307 -0.50 -14.85 1.55
C THR A 307 0.00 -13.53 0.97
N ASP A 308 0.93 -12.83 1.65
CA ASP A 308 1.51 -11.61 1.11
C ASP A 308 2.37 -11.93 -0.12
N SER A 309 1.89 -11.49 -1.27
CA SER A 309 2.52 -11.76 -2.56
C SER A 309 3.92 -11.17 -2.68
N ALA A 310 4.18 -10.00 -2.09
CA ALA A 310 5.49 -9.34 -2.12
C ALA A 310 6.49 -10.04 -1.20
N VAL A 311 6.03 -10.67 -0.11
CA VAL A 311 6.86 -11.55 0.73
C VAL A 311 7.37 -12.74 -0.09
N HIS A 312 6.51 -13.36 -0.91
CA HIS A 312 6.93 -14.47 -1.77
C HIS A 312 7.94 -14.03 -2.85
N VAL A 313 7.83 -12.82 -3.43
CA VAL A 313 8.88 -12.32 -4.34
C VAL A 313 10.21 -12.16 -3.61
N CYS A 314 10.20 -11.47 -2.47
CA CYS A 314 11.39 -11.18 -1.67
C CYS A 314 12.08 -12.47 -1.18
N LEU A 315 11.30 -13.48 -0.78
CA LEU A 315 11.83 -14.79 -0.38
C LEU A 315 12.41 -15.54 -1.58
N GLY A 316 11.75 -15.45 -2.74
CA GLY A 316 12.25 -16.06 -3.97
C GLY A 316 13.62 -15.50 -4.37
N ASP A 317 13.77 -14.18 -4.29
CA ASP A 317 15.04 -13.50 -4.53
C ASP A 317 16.12 -13.94 -3.54
N ALA A 318 15.79 -14.04 -2.24
CA ALA A 318 16.72 -14.53 -1.21
C ALA A 318 17.18 -15.97 -1.48
N MET A 319 16.26 -16.86 -1.89
CA MET A 319 16.58 -18.24 -2.26
C MET A 319 17.45 -18.30 -3.52
N GLY A 320 17.20 -17.43 -4.50
CA GLY A 320 18.03 -17.27 -5.69
C GLY A 320 19.47 -16.86 -5.34
N CYS A 321 19.66 -15.92 -4.41
CA CYS A 321 20.97 -15.52 -3.91
C CYS A 321 21.73 -16.67 -3.24
N LEU A 322 21.00 -17.58 -2.58
CA LEU A 322 21.57 -18.76 -1.93
C LEU A 322 21.77 -19.94 -2.92
N GLY A 323 21.40 -19.77 -4.19
CA GLY A 323 21.56 -20.77 -5.25
C GLY A 323 20.43 -21.78 -5.37
N ASP A 324 19.38 -21.71 -4.56
CA ASP A 324 18.20 -22.59 -4.67
C ASP A 324 17.16 -22.01 -5.64
N LEU A 325 17.47 -22.11 -6.94
CA LEU A 325 16.59 -21.61 -8.01
C LEU A 325 15.23 -22.32 -8.04
N ALA A 326 15.18 -23.58 -7.61
CA ALA A 326 13.93 -24.33 -7.54
C ALA A 326 13.02 -23.78 -6.43
N ALA A 327 13.58 -23.40 -5.28
CA ALA A 327 12.86 -22.69 -4.24
C ALA A 327 12.43 -21.29 -4.69
N ALA A 328 13.31 -20.55 -5.37
CA ALA A 328 12.98 -19.25 -5.94
C ALA A 328 11.74 -19.33 -6.84
N GLU A 329 11.74 -20.27 -7.81
CA GLU A 329 10.62 -20.49 -8.73
C GLU A 329 9.30 -20.81 -8.02
N ARG A 330 9.33 -21.62 -6.95
CA ARG A 330 8.12 -21.93 -6.16
C ARG A 330 7.57 -20.68 -5.47
N CYS A 331 8.45 -19.81 -4.99
CA CYS A 331 8.03 -18.56 -4.35
C CYS A 331 7.46 -17.59 -5.39
N TYR A 332 8.11 -17.42 -6.54
CA TYR A 332 7.61 -16.58 -7.63
C TYR A 332 6.22 -17.02 -8.13
N ARG A 333 5.96 -18.32 -8.22
CA ARG A 333 4.62 -18.83 -8.57
C ARG A 333 3.57 -18.44 -7.53
N ARG A 334 3.89 -18.58 -6.24
CA ARG A 334 2.98 -18.17 -5.15
C ARG A 334 2.75 -16.66 -5.15
N ALA A 335 3.80 -15.87 -5.41
CA ALA A 335 3.67 -14.43 -5.56
C ALA A 335 2.67 -14.07 -6.67
N PHE A 336 2.74 -14.75 -7.82
CA PHE A 336 1.77 -14.55 -8.89
C PHE A 336 0.36 -15.03 -8.51
N GLU A 337 0.23 -16.18 -7.86
CA GLU A 337 -1.07 -16.72 -7.38
C GLU A 337 -1.78 -15.73 -6.43
N TYR A 338 -1.05 -15.13 -5.49
CA TYR A 338 -1.62 -14.20 -4.51
C TYR A 338 -1.70 -12.73 -5.00
N GLY A 339 -0.86 -12.35 -5.96
CA GLY A 339 -0.61 -10.96 -6.35
C GLY A 339 -0.81 -10.66 -7.83
N SER A 340 -1.52 -11.50 -8.58
CA SER A 340 -1.74 -11.33 -10.03
C SER A 340 -2.39 -10.00 -10.44
N ASN A 341 -3.05 -9.31 -9.51
CA ASN A 341 -3.65 -7.98 -9.70
C ASN A 341 -2.96 -6.87 -8.87
N GLN A 342 -1.84 -7.16 -8.22
CA GLN A 342 -1.06 -6.20 -7.45
C GLN A 342 0.10 -5.69 -8.30
N ALA A 343 0.01 -4.44 -8.74
CA ALA A 343 0.97 -3.85 -9.68
C ALA A 343 2.40 -3.88 -9.12
N ASP A 344 2.59 -3.55 -7.84
CA ASP A 344 3.92 -3.53 -7.23
C ASP A 344 4.53 -4.94 -7.24
N THR A 345 3.74 -5.96 -6.89
CA THR A 345 4.17 -7.36 -6.93
C THR A 345 4.53 -7.80 -8.34
N LEU A 346 3.71 -7.48 -9.34
CA LEU A 346 4.01 -7.81 -10.73
C LEU A 346 5.28 -7.12 -11.24
N ALA A 347 5.51 -5.85 -10.86
CA ALA A 347 6.71 -5.12 -11.24
C ALA A 347 7.99 -5.71 -10.61
N LEU A 348 7.91 -6.12 -9.33
CA LEU A 348 9.01 -6.82 -8.64
C LEU A 348 9.26 -8.19 -9.27
N LEU A 349 8.19 -8.99 -9.43
CA LEU A 349 8.25 -10.32 -10.04
C LEU A 349 8.83 -10.26 -11.45
N ALA A 350 8.47 -9.26 -12.25
CA ALA A 350 9.04 -9.04 -13.58
C ALA A 350 10.56 -8.84 -13.52
N GLY A 351 11.06 -8.05 -12.56
CA GLY A 351 12.49 -7.89 -12.33
C GLY A 351 13.17 -9.21 -11.96
N SER A 352 12.55 -9.98 -11.07
CA SER A 352 13.05 -11.30 -10.66
C SER A 352 13.03 -12.31 -11.81
N ARG A 353 12.01 -12.29 -12.68
CA ARG A 353 11.94 -13.12 -13.88
C ARG A 353 13.08 -12.83 -14.86
N ALA A 354 13.42 -11.56 -15.03
CA ALA A 354 14.50 -11.14 -15.93
C ALA A 354 15.90 -11.47 -15.37
N LEU A 355 16.15 -11.24 -14.09
CA LEU A 355 17.49 -11.33 -13.51
C LEU A 355 17.79 -12.67 -12.82
N VAL A 356 16.76 -13.30 -12.22
CA VAL A 356 16.93 -14.51 -11.41
C VAL A 356 16.59 -15.76 -12.21
N ALA A 357 15.29 -15.95 -12.51
CA ALA A 357 14.79 -17.16 -13.12
C ALA A 357 13.52 -16.86 -13.94
N GLY A 358 13.59 -17.08 -15.25
CA GLY A 358 12.48 -16.84 -16.16
C GLY A 358 12.91 -16.41 -17.55
N ASP A 359 11.93 -16.14 -18.39
CA ASP A 359 12.14 -15.58 -19.73
C ASP A 359 12.00 -14.04 -19.69
N PRO A 360 12.95 -13.26 -20.24
CA PRO A 360 12.80 -11.81 -20.38
C PRO A 360 11.50 -11.37 -21.07
N ALA A 361 10.93 -12.16 -21.98
CA ALA A 361 9.64 -11.89 -22.60
C ALA A 361 8.47 -11.98 -21.60
N GLU A 362 8.50 -12.96 -20.69
CA GLU A 362 7.53 -13.07 -19.59
C GLU A 362 7.65 -11.86 -18.65
N ALA A 363 8.88 -11.45 -18.33
CA ALA A 363 9.14 -10.25 -17.53
C ALA A 363 8.57 -8.98 -18.17
N ILE A 364 8.68 -8.81 -19.49
CA ILE A 364 8.10 -7.67 -20.20
C ILE A 364 6.57 -7.67 -20.04
N ALA A 365 5.91 -8.81 -20.26
CA ALA A 365 4.45 -8.92 -20.15
C ALA A 365 3.96 -8.61 -18.72
N LEU A 366 4.66 -9.09 -17.70
CA LEU A 366 4.35 -8.80 -16.30
C LEU A 366 4.51 -7.30 -15.98
N MET A 367 5.59 -6.68 -16.46
CA MET A 367 5.83 -5.24 -16.27
C MET A 367 4.78 -4.39 -17.01
N GLU A 368 4.40 -4.76 -18.23
CA GLU A 368 3.32 -4.10 -18.97
C GLU A 368 1.99 -4.20 -18.24
N ARG A 369 1.66 -5.38 -17.68
CA ARG A 369 0.47 -5.55 -16.85
C ARG A 369 0.53 -4.69 -15.59
N ALA A 370 1.68 -4.62 -14.91
CA ALA A 370 1.86 -3.75 -13.75
C ALA A 370 1.58 -2.27 -14.08
N MET A 371 2.09 -1.78 -15.21
CA MET A 371 1.85 -0.41 -15.70
C MET A 371 0.38 -0.15 -16.07
N GLN A 372 -0.34 -1.17 -16.56
CA GLN A 372 -1.77 -1.07 -16.84
C GLN A 372 -2.61 -1.01 -15.55
N LEU A 373 -2.25 -1.82 -14.55
CA LEU A 373 -2.90 -1.87 -13.25
C LEU A 373 -2.67 -0.58 -12.46
N ASN A 374 -1.46 -0.01 -12.53
CA ASN A 374 -1.12 1.24 -11.88
C ASN A 374 -0.79 2.33 -12.92
N PRO A 375 -1.78 3.11 -13.38
CA PRO A 375 -1.54 4.21 -14.32
C PRO A 375 -0.69 5.34 -13.71
N LEU A 376 -0.53 5.37 -12.38
CA LEU A 376 0.31 6.31 -11.63
C LEU A 376 1.62 5.63 -11.17
N ALA A 377 2.19 4.79 -12.05
CA ALA A 377 3.38 3.99 -11.76
C ALA A 377 4.50 4.84 -11.11
N PRO A 378 5.01 4.44 -9.93
CA PRO A 378 6.05 5.18 -9.23
C PRO A 378 7.40 5.08 -9.96
N PRO A 379 8.36 6.01 -9.72
CA PRO A 379 9.63 6.07 -10.43
C PRO A 379 10.41 4.75 -10.48
N TRP A 380 10.36 3.94 -9.42
CA TRP A 380 11.09 2.67 -9.35
C TRP A 380 10.61 1.61 -10.36
N TYR A 381 9.34 1.68 -10.83
CA TYR A 381 8.86 0.80 -11.91
C TYR A 381 9.68 1.00 -13.17
N PHE A 382 10.01 2.26 -13.52
CA PHE A 382 10.80 2.54 -14.70
C PHE A 382 12.25 2.09 -14.54
N GLY A 383 12.77 2.11 -13.32
CA GLY A 383 14.05 1.50 -12.97
C GLY A 383 14.04 -0.01 -13.27
N MET A 384 13.03 -0.74 -12.81
CA MET A 384 12.87 -2.18 -13.09
C MET A 384 12.64 -2.45 -14.57
N GLN A 385 11.75 -1.70 -15.22
CA GLN A 385 11.47 -1.81 -16.66
C GLN A 385 12.74 -1.63 -17.49
N GLY A 386 13.58 -0.66 -17.12
CA GLY A 386 14.89 -0.45 -17.74
C GLY A 386 15.79 -1.68 -17.71
N ARG A 387 15.85 -2.37 -16.56
CA ARG A 387 16.64 -3.60 -16.40
C ARG A 387 16.12 -4.73 -17.29
N ILE A 388 14.80 -4.94 -17.28
CA ILE A 388 14.14 -5.97 -18.06
C ILE A 388 14.40 -5.75 -19.56
N LEU A 389 14.19 -4.51 -20.04
CA LEU A 389 14.40 -4.16 -21.44
C LEU A 389 15.87 -4.28 -21.85
N PHE A 390 16.81 -3.93 -20.96
CA PHE A 390 18.23 -4.11 -21.21
C PHE A 390 18.59 -5.58 -21.42
N VAL A 391 18.15 -6.45 -20.51
CA VAL A 391 18.39 -7.91 -20.62
C VAL A 391 17.76 -8.49 -21.89
N ALA A 392 16.59 -7.97 -22.29
CA ALA A 392 15.94 -8.34 -23.54
C ALA A 392 16.58 -7.74 -24.81
N GLY A 393 17.69 -7.00 -24.69
CA GLY A 393 18.38 -6.37 -25.83
C GLY A 393 17.69 -5.12 -26.40
N ARG A 394 16.65 -4.61 -25.75
CA ARG A 394 15.88 -3.41 -26.16
C ARG A 394 16.51 -2.14 -25.61
N TYR A 395 17.79 -1.88 -25.94
CA TYR A 395 18.62 -0.87 -25.27
C TYR A 395 18.08 0.56 -25.32
N ARG A 396 17.54 1.02 -26.45
CA ARG A 396 16.97 2.37 -26.56
C ARG A 396 15.74 2.56 -25.67
N GLU A 397 14.90 1.54 -25.56
CA GLU A 397 13.72 1.56 -24.70
C GLU A 397 14.12 1.45 -23.23
N ALA A 398 15.15 0.66 -22.92
CA ALA A 398 15.76 0.63 -21.60
C ALA A 398 16.25 2.02 -21.17
N ILE A 399 16.97 2.74 -22.04
CA ILE A 399 17.44 4.11 -21.79
C ILE A 399 16.24 5.04 -21.50
N ALA A 400 15.19 4.97 -22.33
CA ALA A 400 14.00 5.80 -22.16
C ALA A 400 13.27 5.53 -20.83
N ALA A 401 13.15 4.27 -20.42
CA ALA A 401 12.58 3.89 -19.13
C ALA A 401 13.46 4.40 -17.98
N LEU A 402 14.75 4.09 -17.98
CA LEU A 402 15.68 4.48 -16.91
C LEU A 402 15.74 6.01 -16.68
N ARG A 403 15.57 6.84 -17.72
CA ARG A 403 15.47 8.31 -17.59
C ARG A 403 14.25 8.79 -16.79
N ARG A 404 13.20 7.97 -16.68
CA ARG A 404 11.99 8.24 -15.87
C ARG A 404 12.10 7.71 -14.44
N SER A 405 13.17 6.97 -14.14
CA SER A 405 13.47 6.44 -12.81
C SER A 405 14.15 7.48 -11.92
N THR A 406 14.31 7.17 -10.64
CA THR A 406 15.15 7.94 -9.71
C THR A 406 16.62 7.92 -10.18
N PRO A 407 17.22 9.08 -10.51
CA PRO A 407 18.51 9.14 -11.22
C PRO A 407 19.73 8.79 -10.36
N ASP A 408 19.61 8.87 -9.03
CA ASP A 408 20.75 8.77 -8.09
C ASP A 408 20.90 7.37 -7.48
N SER A 409 20.33 6.37 -8.11
CA SER A 409 20.46 4.97 -7.71
C SER A 409 21.65 4.32 -8.42
N THR A 410 22.51 3.60 -7.68
CA THR A 410 23.62 2.79 -8.23
C THR A 410 23.18 1.94 -9.41
N ASN A 411 22.05 1.24 -9.26
CA ASN A 411 21.52 0.34 -10.27
C ASN A 411 21.05 1.11 -11.50
N VAL A 412 20.41 2.28 -11.32
CA VAL A 412 19.96 3.11 -12.46
C VAL A 412 21.16 3.65 -13.24
N LEU A 413 22.19 4.16 -12.54
CA LEU A 413 23.42 4.64 -13.16
C LEU A 413 24.17 3.51 -13.88
N MET A 414 24.27 2.32 -13.27
CA MET A 414 24.87 1.15 -13.90
C MET A 414 24.12 0.77 -15.18
N PHE A 415 22.80 0.56 -15.11
CA PHE A 415 22.04 0.16 -16.30
C PHE A 415 21.95 1.27 -17.36
N GLN A 416 22.06 2.55 -16.99
CA GLN A 416 22.24 3.65 -17.97
C GLN A 416 23.59 3.51 -18.69
N ALA A 417 24.69 3.35 -17.96
CA ALA A 417 26.02 3.16 -18.55
C ALA A 417 26.07 1.94 -19.48
N LEU A 418 25.53 0.80 -19.02
CA LEU A 418 25.47 -0.44 -19.80
C LEU A 418 24.59 -0.30 -21.05
N ALA A 419 23.41 0.28 -20.93
CA ALA A 419 22.48 0.42 -22.06
C ALA A 419 22.99 1.40 -23.10
N HIS A 420 23.61 2.51 -22.69
CA HIS A 420 24.26 3.46 -23.60
C HIS A 420 25.45 2.80 -24.32
N ALA A 421 26.29 2.05 -23.61
CA ALA A 421 27.42 1.35 -24.22
C ALA A 421 26.95 0.30 -25.25
N ALA A 422 25.94 -0.51 -24.90
CA ALA A 422 25.36 -1.49 -25.81
C ALA A 422 24.64 -0.87 -27.02
N ALA A 423 24.20 0.39 -26.92
CA ALA A 423 23.62 1.16 -28.02
C ALA A 423 24.66 1.89 -28.88
N GLY A 424 25.96 1.86 -28.51
CA GLY A 424 27.03 2.60 -29.18
C GLY A 424 27.06 4.09 -28.87
N GLU A 425 26.49 4.50 -27.74
CA GLU A 425 26.45 5.88 -27.24
C GLU A 425 27.58 6.10 -26.22
N ASP A 426 28.83 6.04 -26.71
CA ASP A 426 30.04 5.92 -25.87
C ASP A 426 30.25 7.10 -24.92
N ALA A 427 29.92 8.33 -25.34
CA ALA A 427 30.13 9.53 -24.52
C ALA A 427 29.18 9.54 -23.31
N GLU A 428 27.92 9.21 -23.52
CA GLU A 428 26.89 9.07 -22.50
C GLU A 428 27.22 7.91 -21.57
N ALA A 429 27.63 6.77 -22.11
CA ALA A 429 28.07 5.61 -21.33
C ALA A 429 29.21 5.97 -20.38
N ALA A 430 30.25 6.64 -20.90
CA ALA A 430 31.38 7.12 -20.11
C ALA A 430 30.96 8.11 -19.02
N GLY A 431 30.02 9.02 -19.32
CA GLY A 431 29.49 9.97 -18.35
C GLY A 431 28.80 9.29 -17.16
N PHE A 432 27.92 8.32 -17.43
CA PHE A 432 27.27 7.55 -16.36
C PHE A 432 28.24 6.65 -15.59
N GLY A 433 29.19 6.00 -16.28
CA GLY A 433 30.21 5.18 -15.64
C GLY A 433 31.14 5.98 -14.73
N ALA A 434 31.59 7.16 -15.18
CA ALA A 434 32.39 8.07 -14.37
C ALA A 434 31.64 8.53 -13.11
N ARG A 435 30.36 8.88 -13.26
CA ARG A 435 29.52 9.27 -12.14
C ARG A 435 29.30 8.13 -11.14
N LEU A 436 29.01 6.91 -11.62
CA LEU A 436 28.86 5.73 -10.76
C LEU A 436 30.13 5.48 -9.93
N ASN A 437 31.31 5.54 -10.57
CA ASN A 437 32.59 5.34 -9.88
C ASN A 437 32.92 6.45 -8.86
N ALA A 438 32.48 7.69 -9.13
CA ALA A 438 32.71 8.84 -8.25
C ALA A 438 31.77 8.85 -7.05
N ASP A 439 30.47 8.65 -7.29
CA ASP A 439 29.43 8.70 -6.26
C ASP A 439 29.43 7.43 -5.39
N PHE A 440 29.83 6.28 -5.96
CA PHE A 440 29.77 4.96 -5.32
C PHE A 440 31.08 4.16 -5.51
N PRO A 441 32.18 4.56 -4.86
CA PRO A 441 33.49 3.95 -5.07
C PRO A 441 33.57 2.46 -4.70
N ASP A 442 32.69 1.97 -3.82
CA ASP A 442 32.65 0.55 -3.43
C ASP A 442 31.79 -0.32 -4.36
N PHE A 443 31.09 0.28 -5.33
CA PHE A 443 30.25 -0.44 -6.27
C PHE A 443 31.09 -1.12 -7.35
N SER A 444 30.70 -2.34 -7.73
CA SER A 444 31.22 -3.04 -8.92
C SER A 444 30.12 -3.87 -9.57
N VAL A 445 30.24 -4.10 -10.88
CA VAL A 445 29.29 -4.93 -11.64
C VAL A 445 29.28 -6.36 -11.12
N GLU A 446 30.45 -6.94 -10.84
CA GLU A 446 30.52 -8.29 -10.25
C GLU A 446 29.97 -8.32 -8.83
N GLY A 447 30.14 -7.25 -8.05
CA GLY A 447 29.49 -7.11 -6.75
C GLY A 447 27.96 -7.09 -6.86
N PHE A 448 27.41 -6.40 -7.86
CA PHE A 448 25.98 -6.42 -8.15
C PHE A 448 25.51 -7.82 -8.57
N ILE A 449 26.23 -8.51 -9.46
CA ILE A 449 25.89 -9.88 -9.91
C ILE A 449 25.95 -10.88 -8.76
N ALA A 450 26.90 -10.73 -7.83
CA ALA A 450 27.05 -11.62 -6.69
C ALA A 450 26.10 -11.30 -5.54
N GLY A 451 25.79 -10.02 -5.34
CA GLY A 451 24.97 -9.53 -4.22
C GLY A 451 23.47 -9.58 -4.52
N TYR A 452 23.07 -9.22 -5.75
CA TYR A 452 21.70 -9.38 -6.27
C TYR A 452 21.62 -10.73 -7.00
N PRO A 453 20.50 -11.46 -6.99
CA PRO A 453 20.42 -12.81 -7.56
C PRO A 453 20.42 -12.80 -9.10
N VAL A 454 21.41 -12.18 -9.75
CA VAL A 454 21.58 -12.19 -11.21
C VAL A 454 22.14 -13.55 -11.62
N VAL A 455 21.28 -14.55 -11.62
CA VAL A 455 21.62 -15.95 -11.90
C VAL A 455 21.03 -16.44 -13.22
N ASN A 456 20.18 -15.64 -13.88
CA ASN A 456 19.75 -15.89 -15.25
C ASN A 456 20.96 -15.81 -16.20
N PRO A 457 21.33 -16.89 -16.92
CA PRO A 457 22.51 -16.90 -17.78
C PRO A 457 22.52 -15.82 -18.86
N ASP A 458 21.34 -15.47 -19.39
CA ASP A 458 21.21 -14.44 -20.42
C ASP A 458 21.42 -13.05 -19.83
N ALA A 459 20.88 -12.79 -18.63
CA ALA A 459 21.11 -11.55 -17.91
C ALA A 459 22.60 -11.37 -17.54
N VAL A 460 23.22 -12.42 -16.98
CA VAL A 460 24.65 -12.41 -16.62
C VAL A 460 25.52 -12.09 -17.84
N ARG A 461 25.25 -12.75 -18.97
CA ARG A 461 25.98 -12.52 -20.23
C ARG A 461 25.79 -11.09 -20.72
N ALA A 462 24.54 -10.62 -20.81
CA ALA A 462 24.23 -9.27 -21.29
C ALA A 462 24.91 -8.18 -20.44
N ILE A 463 24.87 -8.31 -19.12
CA ILE A 463 25.49 -7.35 -18.20
C ILE A 463 27.02 -7.36 -18.35
N ARG A 464 27.65 -8.54 -18.33
CA ARG A 464 29.11 -8.65 -18.44
C ARG A 464 29.64 -8.19 -19.79
N ASP A 465 28.92 -8.46 -20.87
CA ASP A 465 29.36 -8.05 -22.21
C ASP A 465 29.26 -6.54 -22.39
N ALA A 466 28.18 -5.91 -21.93
CA ALA A 466 28.07 -4.45 -21.94
C ALA A 466 29.08 -3.76 -20.99
N ALA A 467 29.38 -4.38 -19.84
CA ALA A 467 30.35 -3.83 -18.89
C ALA A 467 31.77 -3.73 -19.48
N LYS A 468 32.15 -4.62 -20.41
CA LYS A 468 33.44 -4.54 -21.13
C LYS A 468 33.54 -3.33 -22.06
N LEU A 469 32.41 -2.73 -22.43
CA LEU A 469 32.33 -1.61 -23.37
C LEU A 469 32.44 -0.24 -22.68
N VAL A 470 32.38 -0.18 -21.34
CA VAL A 470 32.36 1.07 -20.59
C VAL A 470 33.28 0.99 -19.37
N ALA A 471 33.94 2.08 -19.02
CA ALA A 471 34.85 2.14 -17.87
C ALA A 471 34.10 2.16 -16.53
N ILE A 472 33.58 0.99 -16.12
CA ILE A 472 32.96 0.75 -14.81
C ILE A 472 33.70 -0.40 -14.10
N ARG A 473 33.69 -0.37 -12.76
CA ARG A 473 34.42 -1.34 -11.91
C ARG A 473 33.77 -2.71 -11.86
#